data_AF-I3DTG9-F1
#
_entry.id   AF-I3DTG9-F1
#
_cell.length_a   1.000
_cell.length_b   1.000
_cell.length_c   1.000
_cell.angle_alpha   90.00
_cell.angle_beta   90.00
_cell.angle_gamma   90.00
#
_symmetry.space_group_name_H-M   'P 1'
#
loop_
_entity.id
_entity.type
_entity.pdbx_description
1 polymer ?
#
loop_
_entity_poly.entity_id
_entity_poly.type
_entity_poly.pdbx_seq_one_letter_code
_entity_poly.pdbx_strand_id
1 'polypeptide(L)'
;MKIKLTVHLDVEDQKLLQFGDFTVRKEEDIPGTAYEWICEIKKETGYRDTCINKVIVNNEKDITEEVREIDEEPIPDIDFGN
;
A
#
# COMPACT_ATOMS: atom_id res chain seq x y z
N MET A 1 -16.23 -3.15 6.55
CA MET A 1 -16.46 -3.77 5.23
C MET A 1 -15.30 -4.68 4.88
N LYS A 2 -15.56 -5.80 4.19
CA LYS A 2 -14.50 -6.67 3.70
C LYS A 2 -14.15 -6.25 2.29
N ILE A 3 -12.86 -6.12 2.02
CA ILE A 3 -12.32 -5.77 0.71
C ILE A 3 -11.21 -6.75 0.34
N LYS A 4 -11.03 -6.96 -0.96
CA LYS A 4 -9.89 -7.67 -1.49
C LYS A 4 -8.93 -6.66 -2.11
N LEU A 5 -7.73 -6.54 -1.55
CA LEU A 5 -6.68 -5.71 -2.14
C LEU A 5 -5.80 -6.57 -3.04
N THR A 6 -5.48 -6.07 -4.22
CA THR A 6 -4.51 -6.64 -5.14
C THR A 6 -3.48 -5.56 -5.44
N VAL A 7 -2.24 -5.79 -5.03
CA VAL A 7 -1.12 -4.86 -5.25
C VAL A 7 -0.15 -5.46 -6.24
N HIS A 8 0.24 -4.64 -7.20
CA HIS A 8 1.31 -4.90 -8.15
C HIS A 8 2.47 -4.00 -7.74
N LEU A 9 3.55 -4.63 -7.28
CA LEU A 9 4.77 -3.96 -6.86
C LEU A 9 5.90 -4.35 -7.81
N ASP A 10 6.84 -3.45 -8.03
CA ASP A 10 8.12 -3.75 -8.67
C ASP A 10 9.20 -3.72 -7.59
N VAL A 11 9.87 -4.84 -7.36
CA VAL A 11 10.91 -5.00 -6.35
C VAL A 11 12.20 -5.39 -7.06
N GLU A 12 13.16 -4.46 -7.16
CA GLU A 12 14.42 -4.70 -7.90
C GLU A 12 14.21 -5.32 -9.31
N ASP A 13 13.39 -4.69 -10.16
CA ASP A 13 13.01 -5.19 -11.51
C ASP A 13 12.18 -6.50 -11.50
N GLN A 14 11.79 -7.00 -10.33
CA GLN A 14 10.91 -8.16 -10.20
C GLN A 14 9.48 -7.70 -9.91
N LYS A 15 8.57 -8.09 -10.81
CA LYS A 15 7.13 -7.87 -10.62
C LYS A 15 6.61 -8.80 -9.53
N LEU A 16 6.22 -8.21 -8.41
CA LEU A 16 5.57 -8.86 -7.30
C LEU A 16 4.07 -8.60 -7.35
N LEU A 17 3.28 -9.66 -7.44
CA LEU A 17 1.82 -9.60 -7.36
C LEU A 17 1.39 -10.21 -6.04
N GLN A 18 0.77 -9.40 -5.18
CA GLN A 18 0.22 -9.84 -3.90
C GLN A 18 -1.27 -9.52 -3.85
N PHE A 19 -2.05 -10.43 -3.27
CA PHE A 19 -3.47 -10.20 -2.98
C PHE A 19 -3.76 -10.59 -1.53
N GLY A 20 -4.68 -9.86 -0.91
CA GLY A 20 -5.06 -10.08 0.48
C GLY A 20 -6.48 -9.62 0.75
N ASP A 21 -7.14 -10.27 1.71
CA ASP A 21 -8.47 -9.92 2.17
C ASP A 21 -8.36 -9.09 3.45
N PHE A 22 -8.90 -7.88 3.43
CA PHE A 22 -8.80 -6.92 4.53
C PHE A 22 -10.19 -6.52 5.02
N THR A 23 -10.26 -6.13 6.30
CA THR A 23 -11.47 -5.57 6.88
C THR A 23 -11.23 -4.12 7.26
N VAL A 24 -11.80 -3.19 6.50
CA VAL A 24 -11.68 -1.75 6.76
C VAL A 24 -12.95 -1.22 7.41
N ARG A 25 -12.85 -0.09 8.13
CA ARG A 25 -13.99 0.52 8.81
C ARG A 25 -14.79 1.40 7.85
N LYS A 26 -14.11 2.21 7.05
CA LYS A 26 -14.68 3.09 6.03
C LYS A 26 -13.93 2.94 4.70
N GLU A 27 -14.52 3.44 3.61
CA GLU A 27 -13.88 3.45 2.30
C GLU A 27 -12.66 4.37 2.24
N GLU A 28 -12.67 5.45 3.01
CA GLU A 28 -11.55 6.39 3.14
C GLU A 28 -10.32 5.74 3.80
N ASP A 29 -10.50 4.68 4.59
CA ASP A 29 -9.40 3.94 5.22
C ASP A 29 -8.73 2.93 4.26
N ILE A 30 -9.32 2.69 3.08
CA ILE A 30 -8.82 1.73 2.11
C ILE A 30 -7.40 2.07 1.63
N PRO A 31 -7.10 3.28 1.13
CA PRO A 31 -5.77 3.61 0.65
C PRO A 31 -4.72 3.57 1.78
N GLY A 32 -5.07 4.00 3.00
CA GLY A 32 -4.20 3.85 4.17
C GLY A 32 -3.88 2.39 4.50
N THR A 33 -4.90 1.52 4.51
CA THR A 33 -4.73 0.07 4.73
C THR A 33 -3.85 -0.57 3.66
N ALA A 34 -4.03 -0.17 2.39
CA ALA A 34 -3.22 -0.65 1.29
C ALA A 34 -1.76 -0.22 1.43
N TYR A 35 -1.52 1.04 1.81
CA TYR A 35 -0.19 1.58 2.07
C TYR A 35 0.53 0.87 3.22
N GLU A 36 -0.15 0.67 4.35
CA GLU A 36 0.39 -0.09 5.49
C GLU A 36 0.81 -1.51 5.06
N TRP A 37 -0.03 -2.18 4.27
CA TRP A 37 0.28 -3.51 3.77
C TRP A 37 1.47 -3.52 2.81
N ILE A 38 1.58 -2.53 1.92
CA ILE A 38 2.75 -2.36 1.05
C ILE A 38 4.00 -2.17 1.91
N CYS A 39 3.97 -1.33 2.95
CA CYS A 39 5.08 -1.14 3.88
C CYS A 39 5.52 -2.45 4.55
N GLU A 40 4.57 -3.28 4.97
CA GLU A 40 4.89 -4.61 5.51
C GLU A 40 5.55 -5.50 4.45
N ILE A 41 5.08 -5.48 3.19
CA ILE A 41 5.74 -6.21 2.08
C ILE A 41 7.17 -5.68 1.85
N LYS A 42 7.39 -4.35 1.89
CA LYS A 42 8.73 -3.74 1.79
C LYS A 42 9.63 -4.28 2.90
N LYS A 43 9.13 -4.38 4.13
CA LYS A 43 9.85 -4.91 5.29
C LYS A 43 10.15 -6.41 5.15
N GLU A 44 9.19 -7.21 4.70
CA GLU A 44 9.38 -8.65 4.45
C GLU A 44 10.41 -8.91 3.34
N THR A 45 10.46 -8.05 2.33
CA THR A 45 11.42 -8.13 1.23
C THR A 45 12.78 -7.51 1.57
N GLY A 46 12.97 -6.98 2.79
CA GLY A 46 14.24 -6.46 3.27
C GLY A 46 14.51 -4.99 2.92
N TYR A 47 13.46 -4.16 2.88
CA TYR A 47 13.52 -2.73 2.52
C TYR A 47 14.10 -2.49 1.12
N ARG A 48 13.85 -3.41 0.20
CA ARG A 48 14.26 -3.28 -1.20
C ARG A 48 13.50 -2.13 -1.85
N ASP A 49 14.14 -1.54 -2.86
CA ASP A 49 13.52 -0.50 -3.67
C ASP A 49 12.25 -1.06 -4.33
N THR A 50 11.12 -0.49 -3.95
CA THR A 50 9.78 -1.07 -4.14
C THR A 50 8.88 0.00 -4.73
N CYS A 51 8.62 -0.12 -6.03
CA CYS A 51 7.77 0.81 -6.75
C CYS A 51 6.32 0.30 -6.77
N ILE A 52 5.38 1.17 -6.40
CA ILE A 52 3.94 0.87 -6.46
C ILE A 52 3.49 1.02 -7.92
N ASN A 53 3.30 -0.10 -8.62
CA ASN A 53 2.84 -0.10 -10.02
C ASN A 53 1.32 0.06 -10.10
N LYS A 54 0.56 -0.71 -9.31
CA LYS A 54 -0.90 -0.71 -9.36
C LYS A 54 -1.52 -1.22 -8.06
N VAL A 55 -2.62 -0.62 -7.62
CA VAL A 55 -3.40 -1.07 -6.47
C VAL A 55 -4.88 -1.16 -6.85
N ILE A 56 -5.44 -2.37 -6.76
CA ILE A 56 -6.84 -2.65 -7.14
C ILE A 56 -7.61 -3.17 -5.93
N VAL A 57 -8.76 -2.56 -5.66
CA VAL A 57 -9.72 -2.95 -4.62
C VAL A 57 -10.86 -3.73 -5.26
N ASN A 58 -11.18 -4.88 -4.69
CA ASN A 58 -12.24 -5.79 -5.12
C ASN A 58 -12.17 -6.19 -6.60
N ASN A 59 -10.98 -6.13 -7.21
CA ASN A 59 -10.79 -6.31 -8.66
C ASN A 59 -11.57 -5.32 -9.55
N GLU A 60 -12.08 -4.23 -8.98
CA GLU A 60 -12.97 -3.28 -9.67
C GLU A 60 -12.42 -1.84 -9.64
N LYS A 61 -12.01 -1.36 -8.46
CA LYS A 61 -11.57 0.03 -8.27
C LYS A 61 -10.05 0.11 -8.26
N ASP A 62 -9.47 0.93 -9.13
CA ASP A 62 -8.06 1.30 -9.04
C ASP A 62 -7.89 2.47 -8.07
N ILE A 63 -6.99 2.31 -7.10
CA ILE A 63 -6.68 3.32 -6.07
C ILE A 63 -5.19 3.67 -6.07
N THR A 64 -4.49 3.41 -7.18
CA THR A 64 -3.04 3.56 -7.25
C THR A 64 -2.60 4.99 -6.95
N GLU A 65 -3.32 5.97 -7.47
CA GLU A 65 -3.05 7.40 -7.21
C GLU A 65 -3.27 7.73 -5.73
N GLU A 66 -4.41 7.32 -5.15
CA GLU A 66 -4.74 7.55 -3.73
C GLU A 66 -3.65 6.98 -2.79
N VAL A 67 -3.09 5.82 -3.12
CA VAL A 67 -2.01 5.19 -2.32
C VAL A 67 -0.66 5.87 -2.56
N ARG A 68 -0.39 6.37 -3.76
CA ARG A 68 0.83 7.13 -4.06
C ARG A 68 0.83 8.49 -3.39
N GLU A 69 -0.31 9.16 -3.31
CA GLU A 69 -0.44 10.40 -2.56
C GLU A 69 -0.04 10.22 -1.09
N ILE A 70 -0.36 9.07 -0.48
CA ILE A 70 0.07 8.74 0.89
C ILE A 70 1.58 8.46 1.00
N ASP A 71 2.21 7.88 -0.04
CA ASP A 71 3.67 7.63 -0.09
C ASP A 71 4.44 8.93 -0.36
N GLU A 72 3.89 9.84 -1.17
CA GLU A 72 4.45 11.16 -1.48
C GLU A 72 4.22 12.20 -0.38
N GLU A 73 3.20 12.05 0.45
CA GLU A 73 3.10 12.83 1.68
C GLU A 73 4.28 12.44 2.56
N PRO A 74 5.28 13.35 2.77
CA PRO A 74 6.32 13.08 3.73
C PRO A 74 5.60 12.81 5.04
N ILE A 75 5.92 11.68 5.67
CA ILE A 75 5.58 11.43 7.07
C ILE A 75 5.93 12.75 7.76
N PRO A 76 4.96 13.53 8.28
CA PRO A 76 5.32 14.74 8.99
C PRO A 76 6.35 14.31 10.02
N ASP A 77 7.46 15.07 10.15
CA ASP A 77 8.42 14.88 11.23
C ASP A 77 7.62 14.94 12.54
N ILE A 78 7.09 13.80 12.97
CA ILE A 78 6.54 13.61 14.31
C ILE A 78 7.81 13.49 15.13
N ASP A 79 8.30 14.64 15.57
CA ASP A 79 9.26 14.77 16.65
C ASP A 79 8.63 14.05 17.85
N PHE A 80 8.99 12.78 18.03
CA PHE A 80 8.83 12.08 19.30
C PHE A 80 9.86 12.68 20.26
N GLY A 81 9.67 13.96 20.59
CA GLY A 81 10.46 14.71 21.54
C GLY A 81 10.42 14.00 22.88
N ASN A 82 11.60 13.53 23.28
CA ASN A 82 11.88 12.78 24.49
C ASN A 82 11.89 13.67 25.75
#